data_AF-A0A954RHL9-F1
#
_entry.id   AF-A0A954RHL9-F1
#
_cell.length_a   1.000
_cell.length_b   1.000
_cell.length_c   1.000
_cell.angle_alpha   90.00
_cell.angle_beta   90.00
_cell.angle_gamma   90.00
#
_symmetry.space_group_name_H-M   'P 1'
#
loop_
_entity.id
_entity.type
_entity.pdbx_description
1 polymer ?
#
loop_
_entity_poly.entity_id
_entity_poly.type
_entity_poly.pdbx_seq_one_letter_code
_entity_poly.pdbx_strand_id
1 'polypeptide(L)' 'TDFRMAVKAKDDEDVVFSWIEWPNKEVRDVGMAKMMDKDNSDPRMDPKKNPMPFDGKRMIFGGFVPVVSLDK' A
#
# COMPACT_ATOMS: atom_id res chain seq x y z
N THR A 1 18.60 2.28 12.34
CA THR A 1 17.34 2.00 11.64
C THR A 1 16.72 3.33 11.32
N ASP A 2 16.27 3.53 10.08
CA ASP A 2 15.59 4.74 9.61
C ASP A 2 14.68 4.37 8.43
N PHE A 3 13.90 5.34 7.94
CA PHE A 3 12.95 5.12 6.85
C PHE A 3 13.61 4.73 5.52
N ARG A 4 14.80 5.26 5.19
CA ARG A 4 15.51 4.91 3.96
C ARG A 4 16.07 3.49 4.05
N MET A 5 16.62 3.12 5.20
CA MET A 5 17.06 1.75 5.49
C MET A 5 15.91 0.74 5.43
N ALA A 6 14.73 1.09 5.92
CA ALA A 6 13.57 0.19 5.96
C ALA A 6 13.21 -0.31 4.56
N VAL A 7 13.16 0.57 3.57
CA VAL A 7 12.83 0.23 2.18
C VAL A 7 14.06 0.05 1.29
N LYS A 8 15.27 0.01 1.86
CA LYS A 8 16.55 -0.05 1.11
C LYS A 8 16.58 0.97 -0.04
N ALA A 9 16.26 2.23 0.25
CA ALA A 9 16.23 3.31 -0.74
C ALA A 9 17.64 3.57 -1.32
N LYS A 10 17.71 3.81 -2.63
CA LYS A 10 18.92 4.24 -3.33
C LYS A 10 19.07 5.76 -3.26
N ASP A 11 20.23 6.27 -3.66
CA ASP A 11 20.56 7.70 -3.59
C ASP A 11 19.64 8.58 -4.45
N ASP A 12 19.06 8.00 -5.51
CA ASP A 12 18.14 8.65 -6.44
C ASP A 12 16.65 8.44 -6.10
N GLU A 13 16.34 7.88 -4.93
CA GLU A 13 14.98 7.56 -4.50
C GLU A 13 14.58 8.27 -3.20
N ASP A 14 13.30 8.62 -3.12
CA ASP A 14 12.65 9.19 -1.94
C ASP A 14 11.71 8.19 -1.26
N VAL A 15 11.46 8.40 0.04
CA VAL A 15 10.54 7.57 0.82
C VAL A 15 9.13 8.14 0.77
N VAL A 16 8.16 7.31 0.42
CA VAL A 16 6.73 7.61 0.54
C VAL A 16 6.16 6.85 1.73
N PHE A 17 5.55 7.59 2.66
CA PHE A 17 4.77 7.01 3.76
C PHE A 17 3.28 7.19 3.47
N SER A 18 2.53 6.10 3.40
CA SER A 18 1.11 6.10 3.04
C SER A 18 0.33 5.08 3.86
N TRP A 19 -0.98 5.34 4.00
CA TRP A 19 -1.91 4.41 4.62
C TRP A 19 -3.28 4.55 3.95
N ILE A 20 -4.11 3.50 4.12
CA ILE A 20 -5.51 3.49 3.71
C ILE A 20 -6.32 3.23 4.97
N GLU A 21 -7.24 4.13 5.27
CA GLU A 21 -8.16 3.97 6.40
C GLU A 21 -9.34 3.10 5.97
N TRP A 22 -9.68 2.14 6.82
CA TRP A 22 -10.79 1.24 6.61
C TRP A 22 -11.73 1.30 7.82
N PRO A 23 -13.06 1.22 7.62
CA PRO A 23 -14.00 1.21 8.74
C PRO A 23 -13.80 0.03 9.69
N ASN A 24 -13.38 -1.13 9.17
CA ASN A 24 -13.07 -2.34 9.93
C ASN A 24 -12.22 -3.30 9.08
N LYS A 25 -11.79 -4.41 9.72
CA LYS A 25 -10.93 -5.43 9.09
C LYS A 25 -11.66 -6.17 7.97
N GLU A 26 -12.94 -6.45 8.13
CA GLU A 26 -13.75 -7.20 7.17
C GLU A 26 -13.84 -6.46 5.83
N VAL A 27 -14.11 -5.15 5.88
CA VAL A 27 -14.16 -4.29 4.69
C VAL A 27 -12.78 -4.20 4.04
N ARG A 28 -11.70 -4.07 4.83
CA ARG A 28 -10.32 -4.09 4.32
C ARG A 28 -10.02 -5.38 3.57
N ASP A 29 -10.38 -6.53 4.14
CA ASP A 29 -10.08 -7.84 3.57
C ASP A 29 -10.85 -8.07 2.27
N VAL A 30 -12.14 -7.71 2.22
CA VAL A 30 -12.94 -7.76 0.99
C VAL A 30 -12.37 -6.83 -0.08
N GLY A 31 -11.96 -5.61 0.29
CA GLY A 31 -11.37 -4.63 -0.64
C GLY A 31 -10.05 -5.13 -1.22
N MET A 32 -9.14 -5.63 -0.37
CA MET A 32 -7.85 -6.17 -0.81
C MET A 32 -8.00 -7.43 -1.66
N ALA A 33 -8.93 -8.33 -1.32
CA ALA A 33 -9.20 -9.53 -2.11
C ALA A 33 -9.66 -9.15 -3.53
N LYS A 34 -10.58 -8.18 -3.66
CA LYS A 34 -11.02 -7.67 -4.97
C LYS A 34 -9.89 -7.01 -5.75
N MET A 35 -9.04 -6.24 -5.08
CA MET A 35 -7.93 -5.53 -5.73
C MET A 35 -6.88 -6.50 -6.30
N MET A 36 -6.57 -7.56 -5.54
CA MET A 36 -5.55 -8.57 -5.89
C MET A 36 -6.11 -9.73 -6.72
N ASP A 37 -7.42 -9.77 -6.98
CA ASP A 37 -8.02 -10.80 -7.82
C ASP A 37 -7.42 -10.75 -9.23
N LYS A 38 -7.04 -11.91 -9.76
CA LYS A 38 -6.58 -12.05 -11.15
C LYS A 38 -7.63 -11.63 -12.18
N ASP A 39 -8.90 -11.69 -11.80
CA ASP A 39 -10.04 -11.33 -12.63
C ASP A 39 -10.45 -9.85 -12.43
N ASN A 40 -9.67 -9.07 -11.66
CA ASN A 40 -9.86 -7.63 -11.53
C ASN A 40 -9.65 -6.94 -12.89
N SER A 41 -10.75 -6.41 -13.43
CA SER A 41 -10.81 -5.76 -14.74
C SER A 41 -10.82 -4.23 -14.65
N ASP A 42 -10.54 -3.66 -13.46
CA ASP A 42 -10.47 -2.20 -13.30
C ASP A 42 -9.33 -1.64 -14.17
N PRO A 43 -9.62 -0.79 -15.17
CA PRO A 43 -8.61 -0.26 -16.07
C PRO A 43 -7.57 0.61 -15.35
N ARG A 44 -7.87 1.08 -14.13
CA ARG A 44 -6.94 1.84 -13.29
C ARG A 44 -5.85 0.95 -12.70
N MET A 45 -6.08 -0.35 -12.58
CA MET A 45 -5.14 -1.33 -12.04
C MET A 45 -4.35 -2.07 -13.13
N ASP A 46 -4.58 -1.75 -14.41
CA ASP A 46 -3.86 -2.36 -15.54
C ASP A 46 -2.37 -1.95 -15.51
N PRO A 47 -1.44 -2.89 -15.25
CA PRO A 47 -0.02 -2.58 -15.13
C PRO A 47 0.62 -2.13 -16.45
N LYS A 48 -0.03 -2.36 -17.59
CA LYS A 48 0.43 -1.84 -18.89
C LYS A 48 0.10 -0.37 -19.06
N LYS A 49 -1.02 0.09 -18.48
CA LYS A 49 -1.47 1.49 -18.55
C LYS A 49 -0.92 2.33 -17.39
N ASN A 50 -0.91 1.75 -16.19
CA ASN A 50 -0.44 2.37 -14.96
C ASN A 50 0.68 1.49 -14.36
N PRO A 51 1.88 1.51 -14.94
CA PRO A 51 3.01 0.76 -14.40
C PRO A 51 3.36 1.28 -13.01
N MET A 52 3.82 0.38 -12.14
CA MET A 52 4.26 0.76 -10.80
C MET A 52 5.48 1.70 -10.90
N PRO A 53 5.41 2.94 -10.37
CA PRO A 53 6.48 3.92 -10.52
C PRO A 53 7.62 3.73 -9.50
N PHE A 54 7.64 2.59 -8.79
CA PHE A 54 8.62 2.25 -7.76
C PHE A 54 8.90 0.74 -7.76
N ASP A 55 9.94 0.31 -7.06
CA ASP A 55 10.28 -1.12 -6.93
C ASP A 55 9.41 -1.82 -5.89
N GLY A 56 8.37 -2.52 -6.35
CA GLY A 56 7.44 -3.26 -5.50
C GLY A 56 8.08 -4.33 -4.62
N LYS A 57 9.29 -4.83 -4.94
CA LYS A 57 9.99 -5.82 -4.09
C LYS A 57 10.49 -5.23 -2.77
N ARG A 58 10.66 -3.90 -2.72
CA ARG A 58 11.13 -3.15 -1.54
C ARG A 58 10.00 -2.48 -0.77
N MET A 59 8.77 -2.52 -1.30
CA MET A 59 7.59 -2.03 -0.61
C MET A 59 7.32 -2.89 0.64
N ILE A 60 7.10 -2.21 1.76
CA ILE A 60 6.66 -2.84 3.01
C ILE A 60 5.20 -2.45 3.22
N PHE A 61 4.36 -3.43 3.54
CA PHE A 61 2.94 -3.20 3.82
C PHE A 61 2.48 -4.04 5.01
N GLY A 62 1.47 -3.54 5.73
CA GLY A 62 0.89 -4.19 6.90
C GLY A 62 -0.51 -3.66 7.20
N GLY A 63 -1.29 -4.44 7.94
CA GLY A 63 -2.59 -4.02 8.47
C GLY A 63 -2.49 -3.83 9.98
N PHE A 64 -3.03 -2.72 10.49
CA PHE A 64 -2.95 -2.36 11.90
C PHE A 64 -4.34 -1.99 12.44
N VAL A 65 -4.63 -2.39 13.68
CA VAL A 65 -5.82 -1.92 14.42
C VAL A 65 -5.42 -0.65 15.17
N PRO A 66 -6.13 0.48 14.99
CA PRO A 66 -5.85 1.70 15.75
C PRO A 66 -6.04 1.46 17.25
N VAL A 67 -5.03 1.81 18.05
CA VAL A 67 -5.09 1.73 19.53
C VAL A 67 -5.39 3.08 20.19
N VAL A 68 -5.16 4.17 19.45
CA VAL A 68 -5.47 5.54 19.85
C VAL A 68 -6.06 6.24 18.64
N SER A 69 -7.19 6.91 18.85
CA SER A 69 -7.75 7.90 17.93
C SER A 69 -7.91 9.18 18.72
N LEU A 70 -7.37 10.27 18.19
CA LEU A 70 -7.64 11.60 18.71
C LEU A 70 -8.73 12.17 17.81
N ASP A 71 -9.96 12.20 18.33
CA ASP A 71 -11.06 12.85 17.61
C ASP A 71 -10.69 14.32 17.35
N LYS A 72 -11.02 14.82 16.16
CA LYS A 72 -10.74 16.21 15.75
C LYS A 72 -11.61 17.21 16.48
#